data_AF-A0A6C0D6T5-F1
#
_entry.id   AF-A0A6C0D6T5-F1
#
_cell.length_a   1.000
_cell.length_b   1.000
_cell.length_c   1.000
_cell.angle_alpha   90.00
_cell.angle_beta   90.00
_cell.angle_gamma   90.00
#
_symmetry.space_group_name_H-M   'P 1'
#
loop_
_entity.id
_entity.type
_entity.pdbx_description
1 polymer ?
#
loop_
_entity_poly.entity_id
_entity_poly.type
_entity_poly.pdbx_seq_one_letter_code
_entity_poly.pdbx_strand_id
1 'polypeptide(L)' 'MEIKYSDLLFLALIGLVLLILDRVYRINFRLEGFDNPKMCGVDMESCAFGTRCMNGVCVDEKQPALKPTTLPVFP' A
#
# COMPACT_ATOMS: atom_id res chain seq x y z
N MET A 1 -24.81 -37.54 -4.49
CA MET A 1 -23.44 -37.06 -4.23
C MET A 1 -23.37 -36.78 -2.74
N GLU A 2 -22.77 -37.68 -1.97
CA GLU A 2 -22.70 -37.54 -0.51
C GLU A 2 -21.50 -36.68 -0.16
N ILE A 3 -21.74 -35.51 0.44
CA ILE A 3 -20.68 -34.62 0.91
C ILE A 3 -20.18 -35.18 2.23
N LYS A 4 -18.92 -35.59 2.27
CA LYS A 4 -18.30 -36.07 3.50
C LYS A 4 -17.78 -34.90 4.32
N TYR A 5 -17.69 -35.10 5.63
CA TYR A 5 -17.11 -34.11 6.53
C TYR A 5 -15.64 -33.76 6.16
N SER A 6 -14.92 -34.73 5.58
CA SER A 6 -13.59 -34.52 5.01
C SER A 6 -13.57 -33.47 3.91
N ASP A 7 -14.62 -33.42 3.09
CA ASP A 7 -14.69 -32.52 1.93
C ASP A 7 -14.96 -31.09 2.40
N LEU A 8 -15.78 -30.93 3.45
CA LEU A 8 -16.00 -29.65 4.11
C LEU A 8 -14.73 -29.12 4.79
N LEU A 9 -13.99 -29.99 5.48
CA LEU A 9 -12.70 -29.64 6.08
C LEU A 9 -11.70 -29.19 5.02
N PHE A 10 -11.63 -29.91 3.90
CA PHE A 10 -10.76 -29.59 2.79
C PHE A 10 -11.10 -28.23 2.16
N LEU A 11 -12.39 -27.96 1.92
CA LEU A 11 -12.86 -26.67 1.40
C LEU A 11 -12.58 -25.52 2.37
N ALA A 12 -12.77 -25.73 3.68
CA ALA A 12 -12.46 -24.74 4.70
C ALA A 12 -10.96 -24.40 4.72
N LEU A 13 -10.10 -25.40 4.58
CA LEU A 13 -8.65 -25.22 4.57
C LEU A 13 -8.19 -24.45 3.32
N ILE A 14 -8.74 -24.76 2.15
CA ILE A 14 -8.50 -23.99 0.91
C ILE A 14 -8.95 -22.55 1.10
N GLY A 15 -10.15 -22.33 1.63
CA GLY A 15 -10.66 -20.98 1.90
C GLY A 15 -9.76 -20.18 2.83
N LEU A 16 -9.25 -20.81 3.89
CA LEU A 16 -8.31 -20.19 4.83
C LEU A 16 -6.99 -19.80 4.16
N VAL A 17 -6.43 -20.68 3.33
CA VAL A 17 -5.19 -20.39 2.57
C VAL A 17 -5.40 -19.22 1.61
N LEU A 18 -6.52 -19.19 0.87
CA LEU A 18 -6.84 -18.10 -0.04
C LEU A 18 -7.02 -16.77 0.70
N LEU A 19 -7.64 -16.77 1.88
CA LEU A 19 -7.78 -15.58 2.73
C LEU A 19 -6.42 -15.08 3.23
N ILE A 20 -5.53 -15.98 3.65
CA ILE A 20 -4.17 -15.61 4.07
C ILE A 20 -3.41 -15.00 2.90
N LEU A 21 -3.49 -15.60 1.70
CA LEU A 21 -2.82 -15.08 0.51
C LEU A 21 -3.38 -13.70 0.12
N ASP A 22 -4.70 -13.50 0.04
CA ASP A 22 -5.27 -12.18 -0.25
C ASP A 22 -4.80 -11.13 0.77
N ARG A 23 -4.77 -11.50 2.06
CA ARG A 23 -4.34 -10.59 3.12
C ARG A 23 -2.86 -10.23 3.00
N VAL A 24 -1.99 -11.21 2.72
CA VAL A 24 -0.55 -11.02 2.53
C VAL A 24 -0.27 -10.19 1.28
N TYR A 25 -0.89 -10.52 0.14
CA TYR A 25 -0.71 -9.78 -1.11
C TYR A 25 -1.22 -8.34 -1.02
N ARG A 26 -2.38 -8.10 -0.38
CA ARG A 26 -2.90 -6.74 -0.23
C ARG A 26 -2.10 -5.90 0.75
N ILE A 27 -1.61 -6.48 1.84
CA ILE A 27 -0.83 -5.74 2.85
C ILE A 27 0.59 -5.48 2.35
N ASN A 28 1.31 -6.52 1.92
CA ASN A 28 2.72 -6.37 1.54
C ASN A 28 2.88 -5.49 0.30
N PHE A 29 1.96 -5.58 -0.68
CA PHE A 29 2.01 -4.73 -1.87
C PHE A 29 1.67 -3.25 -1.60
N ARG A 30 1.02 -2.93 -0.48
CA ARG A 30 0.71 -1.53 -0.12
C ARG A 30 1.66 -0.92 0.92
N LEU A 31 2.50 -1.73 1.56
CA LEU A 31 3.45 -1.28 2.57
C LEU A 31 4.80 -0.84 2.00
N GLU A 32 5.04 -0.97 0.69
CA GLU A 32 6.20 -0.37 0.00
C GLU A 32 6.27 1.17 0.17
N GLY A 33 5.18 1.81 0.62
CA GLY A 33 5.19 3.23 0.99
C GLY A 33 5.86 3.57 2.34
N PHE A 34 6.29 2.56 3.12
CA PHE A 34 6.88 2.71 4.45
C PHE A 34 8.19 1.92 4.62
N ASP A 35 8.86 1.52 3.54
CA ASP A 35 10.20 0.97 3.64
C ASP A 35 11.20 2.08 4.02
N ASN A 36 11.54 2.14 5.32
CA ASN A 36 12.48 3.09 5.93
C ASN A 36 12.28 4.56 5.53
N PRO A 37 11.10 5.16 5.81
CA PRO A 37 10.90 6.59 5.58
C PRO A 37 11.92 7.39 6.38
N LYS A 38 12.73 8.23 5.70
CA LYS A 38 13.59 9.19 6.40
C LYS A 38 12.67 10.19 7.11
N MET A 39 12.67 10.15 8.43
CA MET A 39 11.87 11.06 9.25
C MET A 39 12.44 12.48 9.18
N CYS A 40 11.57 13.47 9.29
CA CYS A 40 11.93 14.88 9.30
C CYS A 40 11.00 15.67 10.22
N GLY A 41 11.47 16.81 10.73
CA GLY A 41 10.70 17.63 11.67
C GLY A 41 11.59 18.58 12.46
N VAL A 42 11.03 19.14 13.54
CA VAL A 42 11.79 19.90 14.52
C VAL A 42 12.71 18.93 15.26
N ASP A 43 13.98 19.30 15.44
CA ASP A 43 15.03 18.49 16.09
C ASP A 43 15.42 17.18 15.37
N MET A 44 15.09 17.05 14.08
CA MET A 44 15.50 15.92 13.24
C MET A 44 16.42 16.38 12.10
N GLU A 45 17.13 15.44 11.48
CA GLU A 45 17.91 15.74 10.29
C GLU A 45 17.03 16.29 9.16
N SER A 46 17.58 17.26 8.42
CA SER A 46 16.96 17.74 7.19
C SER A 46 16.85 16.63 6.15
N CYS A 47 15.81 16.74 5.32
CA CYS A 47 15.64 15.90 4.14
C CYS A 47 16.77 16.13 3.12
N ALA A 48 17.10 15.09 2.34
CA ALA A 48 18.11 15.17 1.30
C ALA A 48 17.66 16.12 0.18
N PHE A 49 18.63 16.66 -0.57
CA PHE A 49 18.34 17.52 -1.72
C PHE A 49 17.40 16.83 -2.72
N GLY A 50 16.35 17.53 -3.18
CA GLY A 50 15.32 16.98 -4.08
C GLY A 50 14.16 16.25 -3.36
N THR A 51 14.17 16.21 -2.03
CA THR A 51 13.05 15.74 -1.20
C THR A 51 12.58 16.85 -0.27
N ARG A 52 11.30 16.83 0.10
CA ARG A 52 10.70 17.77 1.05
C ARG A 52 10.06 17.05 2.22
N CYS A 53 9.98 17.72 3.36
CA CYS A 53 9.30 17.16 4.52
C CYS A 53 7.78 17.31 4.36
N MET A 54 7.04 16.20 4.27
CA MET A 54 5.58 16.20 4.31
C MET A 54 5.09 15.24 5.39
N ASN A 55 4.31 15.74 6.35
CA ASN A 55 3.74 14.96 7.46
C ASN A 55 4.79 14.14 8.26
N GLY A 56 5.98 14.71 8.45
CA GLY A 56 7.05 14.09 9.25
C GLY A 56 7.93 13.09 8.49
N VAL A 57 7.73 12.95 7.18
CA VAL A 57 8.50 12.04 6.32
C VAL A 57 9.08 12.81 5.13
N CYS A 58 10.34 12.53 4.79
CA CYS A 58 10.97 13.01 3.58
C CYS A 58 10.39 12.29 2.36
N VAL A 59 9.88 13.06 1.43
CA VAL A 59 9.18 12.58 0.24
C VAL A 59 9.73 13.28 -0.99
N ASP A 60 9.79 12.56 -2.10
CA ASP A 60 10.29 13.10 -3.37
C ASP A 60 9.49 14.33 -3.78
N GLU A 61 10.20 15.34 -4.29
CA GLU A 61 9.62 16.53 -4.89
C GLU A 61 9.11 16.26 -6.31
N LYS A 62 8.73 15.01 -6.63
CA LYS A 62 7.97 14.75 -7.84
C LYS A 62 6.67 15.54 -7.72
N GLN A 63 6.53 16.57 -8.56
CA GLN A 63 5.27 17.28 -8.69
C GLN A 63 4.16 16.25 -8.89
N PRO A 64 3.09 16.28 -8.09
CA PRO A 64 1.93 15.46 -8.35
C PRO A 64 1.38 15.88 -9.71
N ALA A 65 1.67 15.08 -10.74
CA ALA A 65 1.08 15.27 -12.05
C ALA A 65 -0.40 14.88 -11.93
N LEU A 66 -1.29 15.80 -12.26
CA LEU A 66 -2.69 15.43 -12.50
C LEU A 66 -2.70 14.37 -13.59
N LYS A 67 -3.41 13.26 -13.33
CA LYS A 67 -3.70 12.31 -14.41
C LYS A 67 -4.45 13.09 -15.50
N PRO A 68 -4.13 12.88 -16.79
CA PRO A 68 -4.90 13.49 -17.86
C PRO A 68 -6.37 13.09 -17.68
N THR A 69 -7.25 14.09 -17.53
CA THR A 69 -8.69 13.87 -17.41
C THR A 69 -9.37 14.36 -18.67
N THR A 70 -10.47 13.72 -19.06
CA THR A 70 -11.36 14.18 -20.12
C THR A 70 -12.41 15.18 -19.61
N LEU A 71 -12.31 15.61 -18.35
CA LEU A 71 -13.25 16.56 -17.78
C LEU A 71 -12.96 17.96 -18.34
N PRO A 72 -13.99 18.72 -18.73
CA PRO A 72 -13.81 20.08 -19.20
C PRO A 72 -13.25 20.95 -18.07
N VAL A 73 -12.15 21.62 -18.34
CA VAL A 73 -11.60 22.65 -17.45
C VAL A 73 -12.24 23.97 -17.85
N PHE A 74 -13.00 24.59 -16.95
CA PHE A 74 -13.51 25.94 -17.16
C PHE A 74 -12.34 26.95 -17.09
N PRO A 75 -12.30 27.96 -17.98
CA PRO A 75 -11.32 29.05 -17.91
C PRO A 75 -11.57 29.97 -16.72
#